data_AF-A0A972Y1A7-F1
#
_entry.id   AF-A0A972Y1A7-F1
#
_cell.length_a   1.000
_cell.length_b   1.000
_cell.length_c   1.000
_cell.angle_alpha   90.00
_cell.angle_beta   90.00
_cell.angle_gamma   90.00
#
_symmetry.space_group_name_H-M   'P 1'
#
loop_
_entity.id
_entity.type
_entity.pdbx_description
1 polymer ?
#
loop_
_entity_poly.entity_id
_entity_poly.type
_entity_poly.pdbx_seq_one_letter_code
_entity_poly.pdbx_strand_id
1 'polypeptide(L)' 'MSNQIKKKLYQACEAFLNERLSALQDIIINVQESLQSETKSSAGDKHETGRAMLQLEREKAGKQLEALQQQQELLAKVSI' A
#
# COMPACT_ATOMS: atom_id res chain seq x y z
N MET A 1 -18.94 -3.66 30.40
CA MET A 1 -17.54 -3.22 30.27
C MET A 1 -16.77 -3.94 29.16
N SER A 2 -16.87 -5.27 29.02
CA SER A 2 -16.15 -6.05 27.99
C SER A 2 -16.43 -5.64 26.53
N ASN A 3 -17.67 -5.27 26.19
CA ASN A 3 -18.03 -4.87 24.82
C ASN A 3 -17.39 -3.51 24.41
N GLN A 4 -17.26 -2.56 25.33
CA GLN A 4 -16.58 -1.29 25.03
C GLN A 4 -15.09 -1.46 24.72
N ILE A 5 -14.41 -2.40 25.38
CA ILE A 5 -13.00 -2.69 25.12
C ILE A 5 -12.84 -3.30 23.72
N LYS A 6 -13.69 -4.27 23.36
CA LYS A 6 -13.70 -4.86 22.01
C LYS A 6 -13.91 -3.79 20.92
N LYS A 7 -14.89 -2.90 21.12
CA LYS A 7 -15.17 -1.80 20.18
C LYS A 7 -13.97 -0.85 20.03
N LYS A 8 -13.34 -0.44 21.13
CA LYS A 8 -12.15 0.41 21.09
C LYS A 8 -10.97 -0.26 20.38
N LEU A 9 -10.76 -1.55 20.64
CA LEU A 9 -9.70 -2.33 19.99
C LEU A 9 -9.95 -2.46 18.49
N TYR A 10 -11.19 -2.77 18.09
CA TYR A 10 -11.56 -2.83 16.68
C TYR A 10 -11.29 -1.50 15.97
N GLN A 11 -11.73 -0.38 16.55
CA GLN A 11 -11.50 0.95 15.98
C GLN A 11 -10.01 1.29 15.86
N ALA A 12 -9.20 0.89 16.85
CA ALA A 12 -7.75 1.07 16.78
C ALA A 12 -7.12 0.23 15.65
N CYS A 13 -7.57 -1.02 15.47
CA CYS A 13 -7.13 -1.88 14.37
C CYS A 13 -7.54 -1.30 13.00
N GLU A 14 -8.77 -0.81 12.88
CA GLU A 14 -9.28 -0.18 11.66
C GLU A 14 -8.47 1.08 11.32
N ALA A 15 -8.24 1.96 12.31
CA ALA A 15 -7.42 3.16 12.13
C ALA A 15 -5.98 2.82 11.69
N PHE A 16 -5.36 1.82 12.31
CA PHE A 16 -4.03 1.35 11.94
C PHE A 16 -3.97 0.82 10.50
N LEU A 17 -4.95 0.02 10.08
CA LEU A 17 -5.00 -0.47 8.70
C LEU A 17 -5.21 0.66 7.70
N ASN A 18 -6.04 1.65 8.03
CA ASN A 18 -6.28 2.82 7.18
C ASN A 18 -5.05 3.72 7.04
N GLU A 19 -4.32 3.95 8.13
CA GLU A 19 -3.05 4.70 8.09
C GLU A 19 -2.04 4.01 7.16
N ARG A 20 -1.90 2.69 7.27
CA ARG A 20 -1.02 1.90 6.40
C ARG A 20 -1.48 1.92 4.95
N LEU A 21 -2.78 1.86 4.70
CA LEU A 21 -3.34 1.96 3.35
C LEU A 21 -3.01 3.31 2.73
N SER A 22 -3.18 4.42 3.46
CA SER A 22 -2.84 5.76 3.00
C SER A 22 -1.36 5.86 2.62
N ALA A 23 -0.47 5.43 3.52
CA ALA A 23 0.97 5.46 3.24
C ALA A 23 1.35 4.61 2.02
N LEU A 24 0.69 3.47 1.83
CA LEU A 24 0.92 2.62 0.66
C LEU A 24 0.40 3.24 -0.64
N GLN A 25 -0.74 3.93 -0.60
CA GLN A 25 -1.27 4.66 -1.74
C GLN A 25 -0.31 5.76 -2.18
N ASP A 26 0.28 6.51 -1.24
CA ASP A 26 1.30 7.52 -1.55
C ASP A 26 2.52 6.89 -2.25
N ILE A 27 2.99 5.73 -1.77
CA ILE A 27 4.09 4.99 -2.42
C ILE A 27 3.71 4.60 -3.86
N ILE A 28 2.51 4.07 -4.08
CA ILE A 28 2.04 3.66 -5.41
C ILE A 28 1.99 4.86 -6.36
N ILE A 29 1.46 5.99 -5.90
CA ILE A 29 1.39 7.24 -6.67
C ILE A 29 2.81 7.70 -7.06
N ASN A 30 3.73 7.76 -6.09
CA ASN A 30 5.11 8.17 -6.33
C ASN A 30 5.84 7.27 -7.35
N VAL A 31 5.66 5.95 -7.26
CA VAL A 31 6.24 4.99 -8.22
C VAL A 31 5.64 5.21 -9.61
N GLN A 32 4.34 5.47 -9.71
CA GLN A 32 3.66 5.73 -10.98
C GLN A 32 4.13 7.04 -11.63
N GLU A 33 4.28 8.11 -10.85
CA GLU A 33 4.82 9.39 -11.32
C GLU A 33 6.27 9.24 -11.80
N SER A 34 7.09 8.50 -11.05
CA SER A 34 8.48 8.22 -11.41
C SER A 34 8.59 7.42 -12.71
N LEU A 35 7.76 6.39 -12.90
CA LEU A 35 7.68 5.64 -14.15
C LEU A 35 7.27 6.51 -15.34
N GLN A 36 6.34 7.45 -15.13
CA GLN A 36 5.90 8.37 -16.16
C GLN A 36 7.00 9.38 -16.54
N SER A 37 7.76 9.87 -15.56
CA SER A 37 8.90 10.77 -15.77
C SER A 37 10.03 10.09 -16.56
N GLU A 38 10.39 8.85 -16.19
CA GLU A 38 11.39 8.04 -16.89
C GLU A 38 10.97 7.77 -18.35
N THR A 39 9.68 7.52 -18.60
CA THR A 39 9.16 7.30 -19.96
C THR A 39 9.29 8.53 -20.85
N LYS A 40 9.18 9.75 -20.29
CA LYS A 40 9.31 11.01 -21.04
C LYS A 40 10.77 11.40 -21.33
N SER A 41 11.72 10.93 -20.54
CA SER A 41 13.16 11.27 -20.65
C SER A 41 13.99 10.27 -21.47
N SER A 42 13.35 9.46 -22.32
CA SER A 42 13.92 8.27 -22.98
C SER A 42 15.04 8.56 -23.99
N ALA A 43 16.27 8.78 -23.49
CA ALA A 43 17.48 8.88 -24.29
C ALA A 43 18.64 8.07 -23.65
N GLY A 44 18.57 6.73 -23.63
CA GLY A 44 19.75 5.86 -23.43
C GLY A 44 19.60 4.66 -22.46
N ASP A 45 20.66 3.85 -22.40
CA ASP A 45 20.86 2.56 -21.69
C ASP A 45 20.72 2.65 -20.14
N LYS A 46 20.99 3.83 -19.55
CA LYS A 46 20.96 4.05 -18.09
C LYS A 46 19.55 3.98 -17.49
N HIS A 47 18.51 4.21 -18.28
CA HIS A 47 17.11 4.22 -17.85
C HIS A 47 16.52 2.81 -17.66
N GLU A 48 17.07 1.77 -18.31
CA GLU A 48 16.53 0.42 -18.22
C GLU A 48 16.66 -0.17 -16.81
N THR A 49 17.79 0.08 -16.13
CA THR A 49 17.99 -0.33 -14.73
C THR A 49 17.07 0.43 -13.77
N GLY A 50 16.92 1.75 -13.96
CA GLY A 50 16.02 2.58 -13.14
C GLY A 50 14.56 2.17 -13.28
N ARG A 51 14.12 1.90 -14.51
CA ARG A 51 12.77 1.42 -14.81
C ARG A 51 12.50 0.02 -14.26
N ALA A 52 13.49 -0.88 -14.32
CA ALA A 52 13.39 -2.20 -13.71
C ALA A 52 13.23 -2.11 -12.18
N MET A 53 13.97 -1.22 -11.51
CA MET A 53 13.80 -1.00 -10.07
C MET A 53 12.40 -0.47 -9.72
N LEU A 54 11.88 0.51 -10.46
CA LEU A 54 10.52 1.03 -10.23
C LEU A 54 9.43 -0.04 -10.47
N GLN A 55 9.63 -0.97 -11.40
CA GLN A 55 8.72 -2.10 -11.59
C GLN A 55 8.73 -3.04 -10.37
N LEU A 56 9.91 -3.36 -9.82
CA LEU A 56 10.03 -4.17 -8.62
C LEU A 56 9.36 -3.49 -7.41
N GLU A 57 9.52 -2.17 -7.28
CA GLU A 57 8.83 -1.41 -6.23
C GLU A 57 7.31 -1.45 -6.40
N ARG A 58 6.81 -1.32 -7.63
CA ARG A 58 5.37 -1.46 -7.93
C ARG A 58 4.85 -2.85 -7.56
N GLU A 59 5.57 -3.91 -7.92
CA GLU A 59 5.20 -5.28 -7.56
C GLU A 59 5.18 -5.49 -6.05
N LYS A 60 6.19 -4.97 -5.34
CA LYS A 60 6.26 -5.01 -3.88
C LYS A 60 5.09 -4.27 -3.24
N ALA A 61 4.75 -3.08 -3.74
CA ALA A 61 3.61 -2.31 -3.27
C ALA A 61 2.28 -3.06 -3.53
N GLY A 62 2.13 -3.70 -4.70
CA GLY A 62 0.96 -4.53 -5.01
C GLY A 62 0.77 -5.69 -4.03
N LYS A 63 1.85 -6.42 -3.69
CA LYS A 63 1.80 -7.49 -2.68
C LYS A 63 1.41 -6.98 -1.29
N GLN A 64 1.90 -5.79 -0.90
CA GLN A 64 1.52 -5.18 0.37
C GLN A 64 0.06 -4.76 0.39
N LEU A 65 -0.48 -4.29 -0.74
CA LEU A 65 -1.87 -3.89 -0.88
C LEU A 65 -2.79 -5.10 -0.73
N GLU A 66 -2.47 -6.20 -1.40
CA GLU A 66 -3.21 -7.46 -1.29
C GLU A 66 -3.25 -7.96 0.17
N ALA A 67 -2.10 -7.94 0.86
CA ALA A 67 -2.04 -8.33 2.27
C ALA A 67 -2.88 -7.42 3.18
N LEU A 68 -2.86 -6.09 2.96
CA LEU A 68 -3.70 -5.15 3.70
C LEU A 68 -5.19 -5.39 3.46
N GLN A 69 -5.60 -5.67 2.23
CA GLN A 69 -6.98 -6.00 1.89
C GLN A 69 -7.45 -7.27 2.63
N GLN A 70 -6.63 -8.32 2.63
CA GLN A 70 -6.91 -9.53 3.41
C GLN A 70 -7.05 -9.24 4.91
N GLN A 71 -6.21 -8.36 5.46
CA GLN A 71 -6.31 -7.95 6.87
C GLN A 71 -7.59 -7.17 7.15
N GLN A 72 -8.02 -6.28 6.25
CA GLN A 72 -9.29 -5.56 6.37
C GLN A 72 -10.49 -6.51 6.31
N GLU A 73 -10.48 -7.48 5.40
CA GLU A 73 -11.52 -8.51 5.32
C GLU A 73 -11.60 -9.37 6.58
N LEU A 74 -10.44 -9.74 7.15
CA LEU A 74 -10.38 -10.48 8.41
C LEU A 74 -10.92 -9.65 9.57
N LEU A 75 -10.56 -8.37 9.65
CA LEU A 75 -11.07 -7.46 10.66
C LEU A 75 -12.59 -7.33 10.55
N ALA A 76 -13.13 -7.16 9.34
CA ALA A 76 -14.58 -7.03 9.09
C ALA A 76 -15.40 -8.26 9.55
N LYS A 77 -14.77 -9.44 9.67
CA LYS A 77 -15.41 -10.67 10.19
C LYS A 77 -15.48 -10.70 11.72
N VAL A 78 -14.79 -9.79 12.42
CA VAL A 78 -14.82 -9.73 13.89
C VAL A 78 -16.15 -9.14 14.35
N SER A 79 -16.92 -9.92 15.12
CA SER A 79 -18.15 -9.43 15.77
C SER A 79 -17.81 -8.51 16.95
N ILE A 80 -18.30 -7.27 16.91
CA ILE A 80 -18.17 -6.26 17.98
C ILE A 80 -19.46 -6.19 18.79
#